data_AF-A0A3D3P9T8-F1
#
_entry.id   AF-A0A3D3P9T8-F1
#
_cell.length_a   1.000
_cell.length_b   1.000
_cell.length_c   1.000
_cell.angle_alpha   90.00
_cell.angle_beta   90.00
_cell.angle_gamma   90.00
#
_symmetry.space_group_name_H-M   'P 1'
#
loop_
_entity.id
_entity.type
_entity.pdbx_description
1 polymer ?
#
loop_
_entity_poly.entity_id
_entity_poly.type
_entity_poly.pdbx_seq_one_letter_code
_entity_poly.pdbx_strand_id
1 'polypeptide(L)'
;NNGGFILNLAGLPDHDFIKVSFDLYIHDGWDGDSKGDSIIVEAPDLWKMKVDGDEYINTTFSNTVCNGVFCLMQSYPHNYPFHNNPKTGAARTDLPGVCHFKDIPGGTTLYKIERLIKQKKSTVSIEFKDLLLQSNSADPLCDESWSMDNIVISVLKK
;
A
#
# COMPACT_ATOMS: atom_id res chain seq x y z
N ASN A 1 7.67 -10.42 2.42
CA ASN A 1 6.92 -10.26 1.15
C ASN A 1 5.79 -11.27 1.11
N ASN A 2 4.72 -10.94 0.38
CA ASN A 2 3.39 -11.54 0.48
C ASN A 2 2.85 -11.58 1.93
N GLY A 3 3.20 -10.54 2.69
CA GLY A 3 2.89 -10.39 4.11
C GLY A 3 1.62 -9.58 4.33
N GLY A 4 1.05 -9.70 5.52
CA GLY A 4 -0.16 -8.96 5.87
C GLY A 4 -0.74 -9.37 7.20
N PHE A 5 -1.85 -8.74 7.55
CA PHE A 5 -2.61 -9.06 8.75
C PHE A 5 -4.10 -8.74 8.57
N ILE A 6 -4.90 -9.31 9.47
CA ILE A 6 -6.36 -9.16 9.48
C ILE A 6 -6.78 -8.58 10.82
N LEU A 7 -7.55 -7.49 10.79
CA LEU A 7 -8.26 -6.96 11.95
C LEU A 7 -9.69 -7.47 11.95
N ASN A 8 -10.05 -8.22 12.99
CA ASN A 8 -11.41 -8.69 13.20
C ASN A 8 -12.04 -7.90 14.34
N LEU A 9 -13.08 -7.13 14.06
CA LEU A 9 -13.84 -6.38 15.05
C LEU A 9 -15.24 -6.97 15.17
N ALA A 10 -15.76 -7.00 16.39
CA ALA A 10 -17.09 -7.48 16.71
C ALA A 10 -17.76 -6.55 17.72
N GLY A 11 -19.08 -6.64 17.82
CA GLY A 11 -19.86 -5.78 18.71
C GLY A 11 -19.87 -4.31 18.28
N LEU A 12 -19.74 -4.04 16.97
CA LEU A 12 -19.88 -2.69 16.45
C LEU A 12 -21.29 -2.16 16.74
N PRO A 13 -21.43 -0.90 17.21
CA PRO A 13 -22.74 -0.29 17.44
C PRO A 13 -23.49 -0.08 16.12
N ASP A 14 -24.79 0.25 16.20
CA ASP A 14 -25.63 0.51 15.01
C ASP A 14 -25.08 1.66 14.15
N HIS A 15 -24.90 1.42 12.85
CA HIS A 15 -24.27 2.32 11.89
C HIS A 15 -24.68 2.02 10.45
N ASP A 16 -24.33 2.93 9.53
CA ASP A 16 -24.53 2.78 8.08
C ASP A 16 -23.22 2.65 7.30
N PHE A 17 -22.12 3.14 7.88
CA PHE A 17 -20.80 3.10 7.28
C PHE A 17 -19.71 2.82 8.32
N ILE A 18 -18.62 2.23 7.85
CA ILE A 18 -17.33 2.21 8.53
C ILE A 18 -16.37 3.12 7.77
N LYS A 19 -15.65 3.96 8.51
CA LYS A 19 -14.53 4.73 8.02
C LYS A 19 -13.23 4.09 8.50
N VAL A 20 -12.41 3.68 7.55
CA VAL A 20 -11.08 3.10 7.80
C VAL A 20 -10.05 4.14 7.38
N SER A 21 -9.20 4.58 8.31
CA SER A 21 -8.10 5.50 8.02
C SER A 21 -6.79 5.02 8.62
N PHE A 22 -5.67 5.22 7.93
CA PHE A 22 -4.34 4.79 8.37
C PHE A 22 -3.24 5.53 7.61
N ASP A 23 -2.03 5.50 8.19
CA ASP A 23 -0.80 5.97 7.58
C ASP A 23 -0.01 4.76 7.06
N LEU A 24 0.15 4.65 5.74
CA LEU A 24 0.88 3.58 5.07
C LEU A 24 2.26 4.08 4.65
N TYR A 25 3.30 3.37 5.08
CA TYR A 25 4.68 3.62 4.70
C TYR A 25 5.13 2.55 3.72
N ILE A 26 5.63 3.00 2.57
CA ILE A 26 6.19 2.17 1.52
C ILE A 26 7.70 2.34 1.55
N HIS A 27 8.43 1.28 1.88
CA HIS A 27 9.86 1.31 2.13
C HIS A 27 10.65 0.76 0.96
N ASP A 28 11.75 1.44 0.69
CA ASP A 28 12.84 1.03 -0.16
C ASP A 28 12.41 0.84 -1.63
N GLY A 29 12.58 -0.35 -2.20
CA GLY A 29 12.71 -0.63 -3.64
C GLY A 29 11.45 -0.67 -4.52
N TRP A 30 10.26 -0.27 -4.05
CA TRP A 30 9.02 -0.53 -4.80
C TRP A 30 9.03 0.06 -6.23
N ASP A 31 8.72 -0.79 -7.20
CA ASP A 31 8.78 -0.68 -8.66
C ASP A 31 7.42 -0.48 -9.35
N GLY A 32 6.32 -0.38 -8.59
CA GLY A 32 5.03 0.09 -9.10
C GLY A 32 4.32 -0.88 -10.06
N ASP A 33 3.86 -0.35 -11.20
CA ASP A 33 3.04 -1.03 -12.20
C ASP A 33 3.83 -1.93 -13.15
N SER A 34 5.17 -2.00 -12.98
CA SER A 34 6.00 -2.81 -13.86
C SER A 34 5.41 -4.22 -13.98
N LYS A 35 5.39 -4.76 -15.19
CA LYS A 35 4.91 -6.15 -15.43
C LYS A 35 6.04 -7.17 -15.38
N GLY A 36 7.19 -6.68 -14.98
CA GLY A 36 8.48 -7.31 -15.12
C GLY A 36 8.96 -7.48 -16.58
N ASP A 37 10.28 -7.56 -16.73
CA ASP A 37 11.03 -7.88 -17.93
C ASP A 37 12.39 -8.50 -17.54
N SER A 38 13.38 -8.49 -18.45
CA SER A 38 14.72 -9.02 -18.15
C SER A 38 15.48 -8.22 -17.08
N ILE A 39 15.03 -7.01 -16.76
CA ILE A 39 15.66 -6.07 -15.82
C ILE A 39 14.89 -6.05 -14.51
N ILE A 40 13.56 -6.00 -14.56
CA ILE A 40 12.67 -6.02 -13.39
C ILE A 40 11.98 -7.37 -13.39
N VAL A 41 12.40 -8.36 -12.62
CA VAL A 41 11.88 -9.72 -12.86
C VAL A 41 10.52 -9.92 -12.18
N GLU A 42 10.19 -9.12 -11.17
CA GLU A 42 9.13 -9.43 -10.23
C GLU A 42 8.33 -8.17 -9.86
N ALA A 43 7.33 -7.92 -10.67
CA ALA A 43 6.39 -6.83 -10.51
C ALA A 43 5.03 -7.31 -11.10
N PRO A 44 3.89 -6.67 -10.82
CA PRO A 44 3.73 -5.39 -10.12
C PRO A 44 3.76 -5.52 -8.59
N ASP A 45 4.12 -4.42 -7.93
CA ASP A 45 4.19 -4.35 -6.47
C ASP A 45 2.86 -3.98 -5.88
N LEU A 46 1.99 -4.99 -5.80
CA LEU A 46 0.62 -4.80 -5.38
C LEU A 46 0.50 -4.74 -3.86
N TRP A 47 -0.30 -3.79 -3.39
CA TRP A 47 -0.82 -3.70 -2.04
C TRP A 47 -2.34 -3.67 -2.05
N LYS A 48 -2.95 -4.39 -1.11
CA LYS A 48 -4.39 -4.59 -1.04
C LYS A 48 -4.96 -4.28 0.34
N MET A 49 -6.17 -3.72 0.31
CA MET A 49 -7.08 -3.67 1.45
C MET A 49 -8.40 -4.33 1.07
N LYS A 50 -8.81 -5.34 1.85
CA LYS A 50 -10.14 -5.97 1.71
C LYS A 50 -10.97 -5.78 2.96
N VAL A 51 -12.29 -5.70 2.79
CA VAL A 51 -13.24 -5.66 3.90
C VAL A 51 -14.31 -6.71 3.67
N ASP A 52 -14.46 -7.62 4.63
CA ASP A 52 -15.32 -8.80 4.55
C ASP A 52 -15.08 -9.67 3.28
N GLY A 53 -13.84 -9.65 2.77
CA GLY A 53 -13.43 -10.36 1.55
C GLY A 53 -13.55 -9.54 0.26
N ASP A 54 -14.27 -8.42 0.28
CA ASP A 54 -14.41 -7.52 -0.88
C ASP A 54 -13.19 -6.60 -0.99
N GLU A 55 -12.69 -6.40 -2.21
CA GLU A 55 -11.51 -5.57 -2.47
C GLU A 55 -11.89 -4.08 -2.55
N TYR A 56 -11.32 -3.27 -1.65
CA TYR A 56 -11.54 -1.81 -1.61
C TYR A 56 -10.33 -1.01 -2.09
N ILE A 57 -9.13 -1.60 -1.97
CA ILE A 57 -7.89 -1.06 -2.55
C ILE A 57 -7.15 -2.24 -3.17
N ASN A 58 -6.70 -2.05 -4.40
CA ASN A 58 -5.75 -2.93 -5.07
C ASN A 58 -4.94 -2.09 -6.03
N THR A 59 -3.75 -1.73 -5.59
CA THR A 59 -2.95 -0.69 -6.21
C THR A 59 -1.48 -1.04 -6.10
N THR A 60 -0.63 -0.27 -6.77
CA THR A 60 0.81 -0.36 -6.69
C THR A 60 1.38 0.96 -6.18
N PHE A 61 2.60 0.91 -5.68
CA PHE A 61 3.36 2.08 -5.26
C PHE A 61 4.74 2.03 -5.90
N SER A 62 5.34 3.20 -6.16
CA SER A 62 6.75 3.26 -6.54
C SER A 62 7.51 4.33 -5.76
N ASN A 63 8.71 3.97 -5.31
CA ASN A 63 9.68 4.89 -4.72
C ASN A 63 10.73 5.39 -5.72
N THR A 64 10.68 4.91 -6.97
CA THR A 64 11.68 5.24 -7.99
C THR A 64 11.69 6.72 -8.40
N VAL A 65 12.82 7.14 -8.96
CA VAL A 65 12.91 8.42 -9.66
C VAL A 65 12.09 8.36 -10.96
N CYS A 66 11.49 9.49 -11.34
CA CYS A 66 10.80 9.64 -12.61
C CYS A 66 11.39 10.81 -13.38
N ASN A 67 11.99 10.51 -14.52
CA ASN A 67 12.56 11.49 -15.46
C ASN A 67 12.34 11.02 -16.91
N GLY A 68 12.89 11.75 -17.88
CA GLY A 68 12.70 11.44 -19.30
C GLY A 68 13.30 10.12 -19.79
N VAL A 69 14.09 9.42 -18.97
CA VAL A 69 14.81 8.18 -19.33
C VAL A 69 14.31 6.99 -18.50
N PHE A 70 13.88 7.21 -17.26
CA PHE A 70 13.46 6.16 -16.35
C PHE A 70 12.31 6.65 -15.46
N CYS A 71 11.23 5.87 -15.39
CA CYS A 71 10.09 6.14 -14.53
C CYS A 71 9.27 4.85 -14.35
N LEU A 72 9.26 4.28 -13.16
CA LEU A 72 8.39 3.14 -12.85
C LEU A 72 7.07 3.65 -12.28
N MET A 73 6.08 3.76 -13.16
CA MET A 73 4.76 4.32 -12.81
C MET A 73 4.06 3.49 -11.73
N GLN A 74 3.13 4.11 -11.01
CA GLN A 74 2.31 3.45 -10.00
C GLN A 74 0.81 3.68 -10.22
N SER A 75 -0.01 2.81 -9.66
CA SER A 75 -1.46 2.91 -9.75
C SER A 75 -2.07 3.84 -8.71
N TYR A 76 -1.50 3.93 -7.50
CA TYR A 76 -2.08 4.75 -6.44
C TYR A 76 -2.07 6.23 -6.86
N PRO A 77 -3.20 6.97 -6.71
CA PRO A 77 -4.36 6.72 -5.86
C PRO A 77 -5.50 5.87 -6.45
N HIS A 78 -5.37 5.42 -7.70
CA HIS A 78 -6.35 4.55 -8.36
C HIS A 78 -6.00 3.08 -8.13
N ASN A 79 -6.88 2.19 -8.59
CA ASN A 79 -6.59 0.76 -8.59
C ASN A 79 -5.77 0.37 -9.83
N TYR A 80 -4.98 -0.69 -9.71
CA TYR A 80 -4.23 -1.27 -10.82
C TYR A 80 -5.16 -1.75 -11.94
N PRO A 81 -4.83 -1.50 -13.23
CA PRO A 81 -3.56 -1.01 -13.77
C PRO A 81 -3.57 0.47 -14.20
N PHE A 82 -4.04 1.39 -13.36
CA PHE A 82 -3.91 2.83 -13.67
C PHE A 82 -2.44 3.26 -13.63
N HIS A 83 -2.07 4.34 -14.34
CA HIS A 83 -0.69 4.83 -14.36
C HIS A 83 -0.58 6.28 -13.88
N ASN A 84 0.18 6.49 -12.82
CA ASN A 84 0.60 7.79 -12.30
C ASN A 84 2.13 7.81 -12.13
N ASN A 85 2.71 9.00 -11.97
CA ASN A 85 4.12 9.12 -11.60
C ASN A 85 4.37 8.50 -10.21
N PRO A 86 5.58 8.01 -9.93
CA PRO A 86 6.01 7.59 -8.60
C PRO A 86 5.61 8.62 -7.52
N LYS A 87 5.21 8.11 -6.36
CA LYS A 87 4.85 8.91 -5.18
C LYS A 87 3.62 9.82 -5.36
N THR A 88 2.84 9.63 -6.42
CA THR A 88 1.58 10.38 -6.62
C THR A 88 0.62 10.11 -5.45
N GLY A 89 0.07 11.18 -4.85
CA GLY A 89 -0.85 11.07 -3.72
C GLY A 89 -0.17 10.79 -2.36
N ALA A 90 1.16 10.81 -2.30
CA ALA A 90 1.89 10.73 -1.04
C ALA A 90 1.73 12.00 -0.19
N ALA A 91 1.68 11.82 1.13
CA ALA A 91 1.72 12.90 2.10
C ALA A 91 3.15 13.35 2.41
N ARG A 92 4.14 12.45 2.29
CA ARG A 92 5.56 12.75 2.51
C ARG A 92 6.45 11.84 1.67
N THR A 93 7.49 12.39 1.02
CA THR A 93 8.31 11.71 0.00
C THR A 93 9.82 11.77 0.24
N ASP A 94 10.25 12.38 1.35
CA ASP A 94 11.64 12.65 1.72
C ASP A 94 12.14 11.78 2.88
N LEU A 95 11.33 10.83 3.37
CA LEU A 95 11.74 9.95 4.47
C LEU A 95 12.90 9.04 4.03
N PRO A 96 13.87 8.75 4.91
CA PRO A 96 14.94 7.83 4.59
C PRO A 96 14.40 6.41 4.36
N GLY A 97 15.07 5.64 3.51
CA GLY A 97 14.83 4.19 3.42
C GLY A 97 15.17 3.49 4.74
N VAL A 98 14.62 2.30 4.92
CA VAL A 98 14.74 1.55 6.18
C VAL A 98 15.88 0.55 6.09
N CYS A 99 16.07 -0.07 4.92
CA CYS A 99 17.07 -1.12 4.75
C CYS A 99 17.87 -0.99 3.44
N HIS A 100 17.32 -1.36 2.28
CA HIS A 100 18.08 -1.31 1.03
C HIS A 100 18.50 0.11 0.64
N PHE A 101 17.65 1.10 0.87
CA PHE A 101 17.92 2.53 0.71
C PHE A 101 18.15 3.24 2.06
N LYS A 102 18.75 2.53 3.03
CA LYS A 102 19.02 3.09 4.36
C LYS A 102 19.69 4.45 4.28
N ASP A 103 19.13 5.41 5.03
CA ASP A 103 19.59 6.80 5.13
C ASP A 103 19.50 7.62 3.81
N ILE A 104 19.01 7.03 2.71
CA ILE A 104 18.79 7.73 1.44
C ILE A 104 17.42 8.43 1.48
N PRO A 105 17.36 9.77 1.36
CA PRO A 105 16.10 10.50 1.33
C PRO A 105 15.20 10.05 0.19
N GLY A 106 13.93 9.84 0.51
CA GLY A 106 12.94 9.32 -0.42
C GLY A 106 13.02 7.81 -0.65
N GLY A 107 13.79 7.09 0.15
CA GLY A 107 13.69 5.65 0.27
C GLY A 107 12.40 5.21 0.98
N THR A 108 11.73 6.06 1.77
CA THR A 108 10.38 5.78 2.28
C THR A 108 9.39 6.83 1.81
N THR A 109 8.19 6.39 1.42
CA THR A 109 7.07 7.28 1.09
C THR A 109 5.87 7.00 1.99
N LEU A 110 5.30 8.06 2.58
CA LEU A 110 4.12 7.99 3.44
C LEU A 110 2.87 8.39 2.68
N TYR A 111 1.83 7.57 2.78
CA TYR A 111 0.49 7.80 2.26
C TYR A 111 -0.53 7.84 3.39
N LYS A 112 -1.41 8.85 3.39
CA LYS A 112 -2.55 8.90 4.31
C LYS A 112 -3.79 8.42 3.58
N ILE A 113 -4.30 7.26 3.96
CA ILE A 113 -5.39 6.60 3.24
C ILE A 113 -6.64 6.63 4.10
N GLU A 114 -7.76 7.02 3.49
CA GLU A 114 -9.10 6.94 4.08
C GLU A 114 -10.06 6.26 3.11
N ARG A 115 -10.89 5.34 3.61
CA ARG A 115 -11.98 4.71 2.87
C ARG A 115 -13.25 4.70 3.70
N LEU A 116 -14.34 5.12 3.07
CA LEU A 116 -15.69 5.03 3.61
C LEU A 116 -16.42 3.84 2.99
N ILE A 117 -16.89 2.93 3.82
CA ILE A 117 -17.40 1.62 3.42
C ILE A 117 -18.82 1.49 3.93
N LYS A 118 -19.77 1.22 3.03
CA LYS A 118 -21.17 1.05 3.40
C LYS A 118 -21.42 -0.36 3.92
N GLN A 119 -21.67 -0.49 5.21
CA GLN A 119 -22.00 -1.76 5.85
C GLN A 119 -22.73 -1.51 7.18
N LYS A 120 -23.46 -2.51 7.67
CA LYS A 120 -24.30 -2.41 8.90
C LYS A 120 -24.14 -3.60 9.84
N LYS A 121 -23.21 -4.51 9.53
CA LYS A 121 -22.98 -5.71 10.34
C LYS A 121 -22.35 -5.29 11.66
N SER A 122 -22.66 -6.00 12.73
CA SER A 122 -22.00 -5.80 14.03
C SER A 122 -20.56 -6.32 14.07
N THR A 123 -20.07 -6.88 12.97
CA THR A 123 -18.72 -7.41 12.80
C THR A 123 -18.11 -6.90 11.51
N VAL A 124 -16.79 -6.77 11.47
CA VAL A 124 -16.03 -6.50 10.24
C VAL A 124 -14.68 -7.21 10.26
N SER A 125 -14.28 -7.76 9.12
CA SER A 125 -12.93 -8.26 8.90
C SER A 125 -12.22 -7.36 7.89
N ILE A 126 -11.07 -6.80 8.25
CA ILE A 126 -10.28 -5.92 7.39
C ILE A 126 -8.90 -6.55 7.18
N GLU A 127 -8.59 -6.93 5.94
CA GLU A 127 -7.31 -7.51 5.55
C GLU A 127 -6.44 -6.43 4.89
N PHE A 128 -5.20 -6.31 5.34
CA PHE A 128 -4.15 -5.50 4.74
C PHE A 128 -3.02 -6.41 4.33
N LYS A 129 -2.61 -6.37 3.07
CA LYS A 129 -1.52 -7.23 2.60
C LYS A 129 -0.82 -6.69 1.38
N ASP A 130 0.45 -7.04 1.25
CA ASP A 130 1.17 -6.95 -0.01
C ASP A 130 1.09 -8.26 -0.80
N LEU A 131 1.42 -8.19 -2.08
CA LEU A 131 1.66 -9.32 -2.97
C LEU A 131 3.04 -9.24 -3.60
N LEU A 132 4.01 -8.65 -2.89
CA LEU A 132 5.37 -8.52 -3.39
C LEU A 132 5.98 -9.90 -3.66
N LEU A 133 6.72 -9.99 -4.75
CA LEU A 133 7.53 -11.14 -5.14
C LEU A 133 8.96 -10.62 -5.32
N GLN A 134 9.92 -11.20 -4.60
CA GLN A 134 11.32 -10.75 -4.60
C GLN A 134 12.23 -11.98 -4.45
N SER A 135 12.34 -12.81 -5.47
CA SER A 135 13.28 -13.91 -5.66
C SER A 135 14.62 -13.49 -6.27
N ASN A 136 14.70 -12.30 -6.88
CA ASN A 136 15.94 -11.70 -7.37
C ASN A 136 16.80 -11.06 -6.25
N SER A 137 16.27 -10.98 -5.03
CA SER A 137 16.93 -10.34 -3.88
C SER A 137 17.36 -11.36 -2.82
N ALA A 138 18.57 -11.20 -2.29
CA ALA A 138 19.07 -12.05 -1.20
C ALA A 138 18.38 -11.76 0.14
N ASP A 139 17.82 -10.56 0.30
CA ASP A 139 17.00 -10.16 1.44
C ASP A 139 15.71 -9.45 0.95
N PRO A 140 14.67 -10.23 0.63
CA PRO A 140 13.42 -9.73 0.07
C PRO A 140 12.74 -8.64 0.92
N LEU A 141 12.85 -8.74 2.25
CA LEU A 141 12.23 -7.78 3.18
C LEU A 141 13.03 -6.49 3.29
N CYS A 142 14.35 -6.57 3.12
CA CYS A 142 15.20 -5.39 3.08
C CYS A 142 15.02 -4.59 1.79
N ASP A 143 14.77 -5.29 0.68
CA ASP A 143 14.54 -4.69 -0.63
C ASP A 143 13.22 -3.93 -0.66
N GLU A 144 12.14 -4.61 -0.29
CA GLU A 144 10.80 -4.04 -0.33
C GLU A 144 10.00 -4.46 0.88
N SER A 145 9.59 -3.45 1.64
CA SER A 145 8.70 -3.68 2.77
C SER A 145 7.72 -2.53 2.92
N TRP A 146 6.76 -2.72 3.81
CA TRP A 146 5.80 -1.69 4.17
C TRP A 146 5.51 -1.78 5.66
N SER A 147 5.09 -0.67 6.23
CA SER A 147 4.58 -0.61 7.59
C SER A 147 3.36 0.30 7.65
N MET A 148 2.61 0.18 8.74
CA MET A 148 1.38 0.93 8.91
C MET A 148 1.28 1.47 10.33
N ASP A 149 0.84 2.72 10.45
CA ASP A 149 0.64 3.43 11.71
C ASP A 149 -0.75 4.11 11.73
N ASN A 150 -1.19 4.57 12.90
CA ASN A 150 -2.39 5.39 13.08
C ASN A 150 -3.66 4.79 12.48
N ILE A 151 -3.83 3.46 12.60
CA ILE A 151 -5.03 2.77 12.13
C ILE A 151 -6.22 3.18 13.03
N VAL A 152 -7.21 3.82 12.43
CA VAL A 152 -8.45 4.24 13.09
C VAL A 152 -9.64 3.69 12.34
N ILE A 153 -10.49 2.97 13.06
CA ILE A 153 -11.76 2.43 12.56
C ILE A 153 -12.89 3.14 13.28
N SER A 154 -13.72 3.87 12.53
CA SER A 154 -14.88 4.60 13.06
C SER A 154 -16.16 4.11 12.42
N VAL A 155 -17.25 4.05 13.19
CA VAL A 155 -18.60 3.82 12.65
C VAL A 155 -19.32 5.15 12.47
N LEU A 156 -20.14 5.27 11.42
CA LEU A 156 -20.90 6.48 11.09
C LEU A 156 -22.35 6.12 10.80
N LYS A 157 -23.27 6.95 11.29
CA LYS A 157 -24.71 6.81 11.10
C LYS A 157 -25.23 7.99 10.28
N LYS A 158 -26.10 7.73 9.33
CA LYS A 158 -26.70 8.76 8.48
C LYS A 158 -28.05 9.22 9.02
#